data_AF-A0A1M4W3L0-F1
#
_entry.id   AF-A0A1M4W3L0-F1
#
_cell.length_a   1.000
_cell.length_b   1.000
_cell.length_c   1.000
_cell.angle_alpha   90.00
_cell.angle_beta   90.00
_cell.angle_gamma   90.00
#
_symmetry.space_group_name_H-M   'P 1'
#
loop_
_entity.id
_entity.type
_entity.pdbx_description
1 polymer ?
#
loop_
_entity_poly.entity_id
_entity_poly.type
_entity_poly.pdbx_seq_one_letter_code
_entity_poly.pdbx_strand_id
1 'polypeptide(L)'
;MKIRCTSCQEIFDANKDQEKFLTYAIGKGQKLAMLDCPLCYGSVPVDPANLLSHQPPQSQATKKGKEKPVQCPECADGVLSYIDDPGEENFWGCGECGHVIFDRPS
;
A
#
# COMPACT_ATOMS: atom_id res chain seq x y z
N MET A 1 -20.63 10.22 5.99
CA MET A 1 -19.68 10.40 4.85
C MET A 1 -20.07 9.39 3.76
N LYS A 2 -20.08 9.77 2.48
CA LYS A 2 -20.43 8.82 1.39
C LYS A 2 -19.20 8.11 0.85
N ILE A 3 -19.30 6.80 0.66
CA ILE A 3 -18.21 5.93 0.21
C ILE A 3 -18.70 5.10 -0.96
N ARG A 4 -17.89 5.00 -2.02
CA ARG A 4 -18.10 4.07 -3.12
C ARG A 4 -17.38 2.76 -2.82
N CYS A 5 -18.10 1.65 -2.85
CA CYS A 5 -17.54 0.32 -2.75
C CYS A 5 -16.78 -0.03 -4.03
N THR A 6 -15.49 -0.37 -3.95
CA THR A 6 -14.71 -0.75 -5.14
C THR A 6 -15.05 -2.15 -5.66
N SER A 7 -15.64 -3.01 -4.80
CA SER A 7 -16.07 -4.37 -5.16
C SER A 7 -17.44 -4.42 -5.84
N CYS A 8 -18.46 -3.79 -5.27
CA CYS A 8 -19.82 -3.80 -5.83
C CYS A 8 -20.23 -2.49 -6.54
N GLN A 9 -19.38 -1.46 -6.53
CA GLN A 9 -19.57 -0.14 -7.16
C GLN A 9 -20.73 0.72 -6.59
N GLU A 10 -21.51 0.18 -5.65
CA GLU A 10 -22.56 0.91 -4.95
C GLU A 10 -22.01 1.94 -3.96
N ILE A 11 -22.79 3.00 -3.73
CA ILE A 11 -22.47 4.07 -2.78
C ILE A 11 -23.26 3.83 -1.49
N PHE A 12 -22.58 3.89 -0.36
CA PHE A 12 -23.19 3.77 0.96
C PHE A 12 -22.73 4.89 1.89
N ASP A 13 -23.52 5.13 2.94
CA ASP A 13 -23.16 6.04 4.01
C ASP A 13 -22.33 5.32 5.08
N ALA A 14 -21.18 5.90 5.42
CA ALA A 14 -20.33 5.44 6.49
C ALA A 14 -21.09 5.46 7.83
N ASN A 15 -20.94 4.39 8.62
CA ASN A 15 -21.42 4.39 10.00
C ASN A 15 -20.51 5.23 10.91
N LYS A 16 -20.93 5.47 12.16
CA LYS A 16 -20.20 6.33 13.11
C LYS A 16 -18.75 5.87 13.36
N ASP A 17 -18.49 4.57 13.35
CA ASP A 17 -17.15 4.04 13.61
C ASP A 17 -16.26 4.17 12.37
N GLN A 18 -16.82 3.92 11.18
CA GLN A 18 -16.16 4.16 9.90
C GLN A 18 -15.84 5.66 9.72
N GLU A 19 -16.73 6.57 10.11
CA GLU A 19 -16.49 8.02 10.03
C GLU A 19 -15.34 8.45 10.95
N LYS A 20 -15.29 7.95 12.19
CA LYS A 20 -14.18 8.22 13.12
C LYS A 20 -12.86 7.71 12.56
N PHE A 21 -12.86 6.47 12.05
CA PHE A 21 -11.68 5.85 11.48
C PHE A 21 -11.19 6.60 10.24
N LEU A 22 -12.10 6.98 9.33
CA LEU A 22 -11.77 7.76 8.14
C LEU A 22 -11.21 9.14 8.50
N THR A 23 -11.81 9.83 9.47
CA THR A 23 -11.32 11.13 9.94
C THR A 23 -9.89 11.03 10.49
N TYR A 24 -9.61 9.98 11.27
CA TYR A 24 -8.27 9.68 11.75
C TYR A 24 -7.30 9.40 10.59
N ALA A 25 -7.69 8.56 9.64
CA ALA A 25 -6.88 8.19 8.48
C ALA A 25 -6.53 9.40 7.60
N ILE A 26 -7.50 10.27 7.35
CA ILE A 26 -7.31 11.54 6.64
C ILE A 26 -6.32 12.43 7.38
N GLY A 27 -6.49 12.59 8.71
CA GLY A 27 -5.60 13.41 9.54
C GLY A 27 -4.15 12.91 9.58
N LYS A 28 -3.92 11.61 9.35
CA LYS A 28 -2.59 10.99 9.25
C LYS A 28 -2.04 10.93 7.83
N GLY A 29 -2.78 11.40 6.82
CA GLY A 29 -2.36 11.32 5.42
C GLY A 29 -2.26 9.89 4.90
N GLN A 30 -3.04 8.96 5.46
CA GLN A 30 -3.08 7.58 4.98
C GLN A 30 -3.72 7.52 3.60
N LYS A 31 -3.16 6.70 2.70
CA LYS A 31 -3.63 6.53 1.32
C LYS A 31 -4.53 5.30 1.12
N LEU A 32 -4.64 4.45 2.14
CA LEU A 32 -5.42 3.23 2.10
C LEU A 32 -6.06 3.00 3.47
N ALA A 33 -7.37 2.77 3.46
CA ALA A 33 -8.15 2.33 4.59
C ALA A 33 -9.01 1.13 4.17
N MET A 34 -9.10 0.12 5.04
CA MET A 34 -9.97 -1.03 4.83
C MET A 34 -11.30 -0.79 5.54
N LEU A 35 -12.42 -0.92 4.83
CA LEU A 35 -13.76 -0.73 5.38
C LEU A 35 -14.68 -1.88 4.97
N ASP A 36 -15.65 -2.21 5.81
CA ASP A 36 -16.68 -3.20 5.44
C ASP A 36 -17.84 -2.53 4.71
N CYS A 37 -18.17 -3.01 3.51
CA CYS A 37 -19.33 -2.54 2.77
C CYS A 37 -20.61 -3.19 3.31
N PRO A 38 -21.62 -2.41 3.76
CA PRO A 38 -22.87 -2.97 4.29
C PRO A 38 -23.76 -3.61 3.22
N LEU A 39 -23.49 -3.38 1.94
CA LEU A 39 -24.29 -3.88 0.82
C LEU A 39 -23.81 -5.22 0.29
N CYS A 40 -22.49 -5.40 0.16
CA CYS A 40 -21.90 -6.65 -0.34
C CYS A 40 -21.13 -7.44 0.74
N TYR A 41 -21.06 -6.93 1.97
CA TYR A 41 -20.35 -7.51 3.11
C TYR A 41 -18.86 -7.80 2.86
N GLY A 42 -18.29 -7.16 1.85
CA GLY A 42 -16.88 -7.28 1.50
C GLY A 42 -16.05 -6.24 2.24
N SER A 43 -14.84 -6.64 2.63
CA SER A 43 -13.80 -5.70 3.08
C SER A 43 -13.21 -5.02 1.85
N VAL A 44 -13.35 -3.69 1.78
CA VAL A 44 -12.98 -2.89 0.62
C VAL A 44 -11.87 -1.89 0.94
N PRO A 45 -10.81 -1.85 0.11
CA PRO A 45 -9.81 -0.81 0.20
C PRO A 45 -10.36 0.50 -0.39
N VAL A 46 -10.27 1.57 0.37
CA VAL A 46 -10.65 2.93 -0.05
C VAL A 46 -9.51 3.91 0.19
N ASP A 47 -9.42 4.94 -0.64
CA ASP A 47 -8.56 6.09 -0.39
C ASP A 47 -9.29 7.07 0.54
N PRO A 48 -8.82 7.31 1.78
CA PRO A 48 -9.45 8.25 2.70
C PRO A 48 -9.58 9.68 2.13
N ALA A 49 -8.67 10.09 1.25
CA ALA A 49 -8.72 11.39 0.59
C ALA A 49 -9.67 11.42 -0.63
N ASN A 50 -10.05 10.25 -1.15
CA ASN A 50 -10.93 10.12 -2.31
C ASN A 50 -11.91 8.93 -2.17
N LEU A 51 -12.90 9.10 -1.29
CA LEU A 51 -13.89 8.07 -0.94
C LEU A 51 -14.83 7.65 -2.06
N LEU A 52 -14.88 8.40 -3.17
CA LEU A 52 -15.75 8.13 -4.32
C LEU A 52 -14.99 7.55 -5.51
N SER A 53 -13.72 7.18 -5.34
CA SER A 53 -12.94 6.53 -6.39
C SER A 53 -13.60 5.23 -6.88
N HIS A 54 -13.59 5.02 -8.19
CA HIS A 54 -14.01 3.74 -8.79
C HIS A 54 -12.94 2.67 -8.66
N GLN A 55 -11.70 3.08 -8.48
CA GLN A 55 -10.55 2.20 -8.39
C GLN A 55 -10.07 2.11 -6.94
N PRO A 56 -9.65 0.92 -6.49
CA PRO A 56 -8.99 0.77 -5.21
C PRO A 56 -7.72 1.63 -5.17
N PRO A 57 -7.33 2.14 -3.99
CA PRO A 57 -6.08 2.85 -3.83
C PRO A 57 -4.93 1.97 -4.32
N GLN A 58 -4.22 2.46 -5.35
CA GLN A 58 -3.05 1.78 -5.84
C GLN A 58 -1.96 1.95 -4.78
N SER A 59 -1.43 0.84 -4.25
CA SER A 59 -0.15 0.89 -3.56
C SER A 59 0.86 1.51 -4.52
N GLN A 60 1.74 2.37 -4.01
CA GLN A 60 2.89 2.86 -4.78
C GLN A 60 3.92 1.74 -4.97
N ALA A 61 3.47 0.53 -5.35
CA ALA A 61 4.30 -0.39 -6.12
C ALA A 61 4.55 0.29 -7.48
N THR A 62 5.47 1.25 -7.44
CA THR A 62 6.27 1.78 -8.54
C THR A 62 5.57 1.76 -9.91
N LYS A 63 4.88 2.87 -10.22
CA LYS A 63 4.82 3.38 -11.60
C LYS A 63 6.20 3.87 -12.12
N LYS A 64 7.32 3.41 -11.53
CA LYS A 64 8.66 3.47 -12.09
C LYS A 64 8.91 2.13 -12.77
N GLY A 65 8.85 2.16 -14.10
CA GLY A 65 8.68 0.98 -14.92
C GLY A 65 9.88 0.04 -14.94
N LYS A 66 9.62 -1.21 -15.32
CA LYS A 66 10.52 -2.10 -16.06
C LYS A 66 11.94 -2.32 -15.51
N GLU A 67 12.26 -1.94 -14.27
CA GLU A 67 13.52 -2.38 -13.67
C GLU A 67 13.38 -3.86 -13.31
N LYS A 68 14.28 -4.67 -13.86
CA LYS A 68 14.34 -6.10 -13.53
C LYS A 68 14.62 -6.23 -12.03
N PRO A 69 13.96 -7.18 -11.33
CA PRO A 69 14.29 -7.45 -9.95
C PRO A 69 15.78 -7.81 -9.83
N VAL A 70 16.47 -7.18 -8.88
CA VAL A 70 17.88 -7.45 -8.61
C VAL A 70 17.96 -8.73 -7.78
N GLN A 71 18.64 -9.76 -8.28
CA GLN A 71 18.77 -11.04 -7.59
C GLN A 71 19.79 -10.94 -6.44
N CYS A 72 19.51 -11.63 -5.35
CA CYS A 72 20.45 -11.75 -4.25
C CYS A 72 21.64 -12.63 -4.66
N PRO A 73 22.89 -12.21 -4.46
CA PRO A 73 24.05 -13.05 -4.76
C PRO A 73 24.21 -14.24 -3.80
N GLU A 74 23.65 -14.16 -2.59
CA GLU A 74 23.82 -15.17 -1.53
C GLU A 74 22.75 -16.26 -1.49
N CYS A 75 21.60 -16.07 -2.17
CA CYS A 75 20.55 -17.07 -2.19
C CYS A 75 19.83 -17.15 -3.53
N ALA A 76 19.39 -18.36 -3.89
CA ALA A 76 18.88 -18.67 -5.22
C ALA A 76 17.57 -17.95 -5.58
N ASP A 77 16.70 -17.73 -4.59
CA ASP A 77 15.35 -17.20 -4.79
C ASP A 77 15.18 -15.77 -4.23
N GLY A 78 16.23 -15.21 -3.65
CA GLY A 78 16.16 -13.90 -3.00
C GLY A 78 16.16 -12.76 -4.00
N VAL A 79 15.32 -11.75 -3.73
CA VAL A 79 15.33 -10.48 -4.46
C VAL A 79 15.75 -9.37 -3.51
N LEU A 80 16.68 -8.53 -3.99
CA LEU A 80 17.12 -7.35 -3.26
C LEU A 80 16.12 -6.21 -3.44
N SER A 81 15.71 -5.63 -2.31
CA SER A 81 14.87 -4.45 -2.24
C SER A 81 15.69 -3.26 -1.74
N TYR A 82 15.51 -2.11 -2.39
CA TYR A 82 16.14 -0.87 -1.93
C TYR A 82 15.39 -0.32 -0.72
N ILE A 83 16.11 -0.14 0.39
CA ILE A 83 15.62 0.40 1.65
C ILE A 83 16.13 1.84 1.77
N ASP A 84 15.18 2.77 1.79
CA ASP A 84 15.39 4.22 1.91
C ASP A 84 14.69 4.68 3.18
N ASP A 85 15.35 4.46 4.32
CA ASP A 85 14.84 4.82 5.64
C ASP A 85 15.38 6.19 6.06
N PRO A 86 14.52 7.20 6.28
CA PRO A 86 14.99 8.55 6.62
C PRO A 86 15.80 8.58 7.91
N GLY A 87 17.07 8.98 7.80
CA GLY A 87 17.99 9.11 8.94
C GLY A 87 18.95 7.93 9.12
N GLU A 88 18.83 6.89 8.29
CA GLU A 88 19.77 5.79 8.20
C GLU A 88 20.51 5.81 6.85
N GLU A 89 21.57 5.01 6.74
CA GLU A 89 22.27 4.82 5.48
C GLU A 89 21.42 3.89 4.59
N ASN A 90 21.13 4.31 3.36
CA ASN A 90 20.33 3.53 2.44
C ASN A 90 21.08 2.26 1.99
N PHE A 91 20.37 1.14 1.90
CA PHE A 91 20.96 -0.15 1.54
C PHE A 91 20.00 -1.03 0.71
N TRP A 92 20.54 -2.08 0.12
CA TRP A 92 19.78 -3.15 -0.53
C TRP A 92 19.71 -4.35 0.39
N GLY A 93 18.50 -4.75 0.78
CA GLY A 93 18.26 -5.89 1.66
C GLY A 93 17.58 -7.04 0.94
N CYS A 94 18.03 -8.27 1.20
CA CYS A 94 17.34 -9.49 0.78
C CYS A 94 16.38 -9.94 1.88
N GLY A 95 15.08 -10.05 1.55
CA GLY A 95 14.06 -10.52 2.49
C GLY A 95 14.15 -12.00 2.83
N GLU A 96 14.80 -12.81 1.99
CA GLU A 96 14.87 -14.27 2.16
C GLU A 96 16.05 -14.70 3.05
N CYS A 97 17.22 -14.09 2.88
CA CYS A 97 18.44 -14.48 3.60
C CYS A 97 19.02 -13.38 4.51
N GLY A 98 18.47 -12.17 4.49
CA GLY A 98 18.95 -11.05 5.30
C GLY A 98 20.28 -10.44 4.83
N HIS A 99 20.77 -10.79 3.64
CA HIS A 99 21.98 -10.18 3.08
C HIS A 99 21.76 -8.69 2.79
N VAL A 100 22.75 -7.87 3.12
CA VAL A 100 22.72 -6.40 3.00
C VAL A 100 23.88 -5.93 2.13
N ILE A 101 23.59 -5.08 1.15
CA ILE A 101 24.58 -4.50 0.23
C ILE A 101 24.36 -2.98 0.18
N PHE A 102 25.42 -2.19 0.33
CA PHE A 102 25.32 -0.71 0.33
C PHE A 102 25.46 -0.11 -1.09
N ASP A 103 26.16 -0.81 -1.98
CA ASP A 103 26.29 -0.44 -3.39
C ASP A 103 25.21 -1.08 -4.27
N ARG A 104 24.77 -0.37 -5.31
CA ARG A 104 23.81 -0.95 -6.29
C ARG A 104 24.48 -2.12 -7.02
N PRO A 105 23.96 -3.37 -6.89
CA PRO A 105 24.46 -4.49 -7.67
C PRO A 105 24.17 -4.24 -9.15
N SER A 106 25.20 -4.36 -9.99
CA SER A 106 25.15 -4.17 -11.45
C SER A 106 24.51 -5.35 -12.17
#